data_AF-A0A5J4STR7-F1
#
_entry.id   AF-A0A5J4STR7-F1
#
_cell.length_a   1.000
_cell.length_b   1.000
_cell.length_c   1.000
_cell.angle_alpha   90.00
_cell.angle_beta   90.00
_cell.angle_gamma   90.00
#
_symmetry.space_group_name_H-M   'P 1'
#
loop_
_entity.id
_entity.type
_entity.pdbx_description
1 polymer ?
#
loop_
_entity_poly.entity_id
_entity_poly.type
_entity_poly.pdbx_seq_one_letter_code
_entity_poly.pdbx_strand_id
1 'polypeptide(L)' 'MKPEVIKSVETIKRLETERPPRWLALIIIEQKKIWMNTPKTKRGFEEMKRLGLVFPD' A
#
# COMPACT_ATOMS: atom_id res chain seq x y z
N MET A 1 -8.66 -7.67 -6.84
CA MET A 1 -7.89 -7.31 -5.63
C MET A 1 -8.76 -7.49 -4.38
N LYS A 2 -8.20 -7.88 -3.23
CA LYS A 2 -8.99 -7.99 -1.98
C LYS A 2 -9.47 -6.60 -1.53
N PRO A 3 -10.67 -6.47 -0.94
CA PRO A 3 -11.19 -5.18 -0.45
C PRO A 3 -10.23 -4.45 0.50
N GLU A 4 -9.48 -5.19 1.31
CA GLU A 4 -8.50 -4.66 2.27
C GLU A 4 -7.36 -3.90 1.58
N VAL A 5 -6.90 -4.39 0.43
CA VAL A 5 -5.83 -3.73 -0.35
C VAL A 5 -6.32 -2.41 -0.92
N ILE A 6 -7.55 -2.36 -1.42
CA ILE A 6 -8.17 -1.13 -1.96
C ILE A 6 -8.24 -0.07 -0.85
N LYS A 7 -8.75 -0.45 0.33
CA LYS A 7 -8.86 0.45 1.48
C LYS A 7 -7.50 1.00 1.95
N SER A 8 -6.47 0.16 1.97
CA SER A 8 -5.11 0.61 2.33
C SER A 8 -4.53 1.58 1.31
N VAL A 9 -4.77 1.37 0.01
CA VAL A 9 -4.33 2.31 -1.05
C VAL A 9 -5.03 3.67 -0.90
N GLU A 10 -6.34 3.69 -0.66
CA GLU A 10 -7.09 4.93 -0.41
C GLU A 10 -6.57 5.66 0.83
N THR A 11 -6.25 4.89 1.89
CA THR A 11 -5.69 5.44 3.13
C THR A 11 -4.32 6.08 2.89
N ILE A 12 -3.43 5.45 2.11
CA ILE A 12 -2.13 6.01 1.76
C ILE A 12 -2.30 7.36 1.04
N LYS A 13 -3.16 7.42 0.01
CA LYS A 13 -3.43 8.67 -0.74
C LYS A 13 -3.90 9.81 0.17
N ARG A 14 -4.78 9.47 1.13
CA ARG A 14 -5.27 10.43 2.13
C ARG A 14 -4.14 10.92 3.03
N LEU A 15 -3.29 10.03 3.52
CA LEU A 15 -2.14 10.36 4.36
C LEU A 15 -1.10 11.24 3.64
N GLU A 16 -0.86 11.00 2.35
CA GLU A 16 0.03 11.83 1.51
C GLU A 16 -0.51 13.25 1.32
N THR A 17 -1.84 13.40 1.33
CA THR A 17 -2.54 14.67 1.16
C THR A 17 -2.62 15.45 2.47
N GLU A 18 -3.09 14.83 3.54
CA GLU A 18 -3.33 15.48 4.84
C GLU A 18 -2.03 15.68 5.64
N ARG A 19 -1.05 14.80 5.45
CA ARG A 19 0.26 14.79 6.15
C ARG A 19 0.17 15.03 7.67
N PRO A 20 -0.71 14.33 8.41
CA PRO A 20 -0.77 14.45 9.86
C PRO A 20 0.57 14.08 10.52
N PRO A 21 0.79 14.41 11.81
CA PRO A 21 1.96 13.92 12.54
C PRO A 21 2.10 12.41 12.37
N ARG A 22 3.33 11.96 12.03
CA ARG A 22 3.66 10.55 11.75
C ARG A 22 3.05 9.96 10.46
N TRP A 23 2.57 10.78 9.52
CA TRP A 23 1.98 10.30 8.25
C TRP A 23 2.87 9.28 7.52
N LEU A 24 4.20 9.48 7.49
CA LEU A 24 5.15 8.53 6.91
C LEU A 24 5.08 7.14 7.58
N ALA A 25 5.03 7.09 8.91
CA ALA A 25 4.92 5.83 9.64
C ALA A 25 3.58 5.13 9.37
N LEU A 26 2.50 5.90 9.25
CA LEU A 26 1.18 5.38 8.90
C LEU A 26 1.16 4.81 7.47
N ILE A 27 1.81 5.47 6.51
CA ILE A 27 1.99 4.93 5.15
C ILE A 27 2.74 3.60 5.17
N ILE A 28 3.84 3.49 5.92
CA ILE A 28 4.61 2.24 6.04
C ILE A 28 3.73 1.09 6.58
N ILE A 29 2.87 1.38 7.57
CA ILE A 29 1.93 0.39 8.11
C ILE A 29 0.94 -0.09 7.05
N GLU A 30 0.35 0.83 6.28
CA GLU A 30 -0.59 0.48 5.21
C GLU A 30 0.10 -0.28 4.07
N GLN A 31 1.33 0.10 3.69
CA GLN A 31 2.12 -0.65 2.72
C GLN A 31 2.36 -2.09 3.20
N LYS A 32 2.71 -2.30 4.48
CA LYS A 32 2.86 -3.65 5.04
C LYS A 32 1.56 -4.47 4.97
N LYS A 33 0.40 -3.86 5.20
CA LYS A 33 -0.90 -4.54 5.05
C LYS A 33 -1.15 -4.97 3.61
N ILE A 34 -0.83 -4.12 2.64
CA ILE A 34 -0.94 -4.45 1.21
C ILE A 34 0.00 -5.61 0.87
N TRP A 35 1.24 -5.56 1.37
CA TRP A 35 2.21 -6.63 1.20
C TRP A 35 1.68 -7.97 1.69
N MET A 36 1.09 -8.02 2.90
CA MET A 36 0.57 -9.27 3.47
C MET A 36 -0.66 -9.81 2.73
N ASN A 37 -1.46 -8.93 2.13
CA ASN A 37 -2.74 -9.30 1.52
C ASN A 37 -2.69 -9.55 0.01
N THR A 38 -1.55 -9.28 -0.62
CA THR A 38 -1.38 -9.48 -2.06
C THR A 38 -0.60 -10.77 -2.34
N PRO A 39 -1.05 -11.61 -3.29
CA PRO A 39 -0.35 -12.83 -3.67
C PRO A 39 1.11 -12.56 -4.10
N LYS A 40 2.05 -13.41 -3.64
CA LYS A 40 3.47 -13.37 -4.02
C LYS A 40 3.73 -14.04 -5.36
N THR A 41 3.01 -13.58 -6.38
CA THR A 41 3.12 -14.03 -7.76
C THR A 41 3.56 -12.85 -8.63
N LYS A 42 4.14 -13.13 -9.80
CA LYS A 42 4.54 -12.08 -10.76
C LYS A 42 3.42 -11.06 -11.00
N ARG A 43 2.20 -11.54 -11.20
CA ARG A 43 1.00 -10.71 -11.38
C ARG A 43 0.67 -9.85 -10.16
N GLY A 44 0.82 -10.41 -8.95
CA GLY A 44 0.60 -9.66 -7.71
C GLY A 44 1.61 -8.52 -7.53
N PHE A 45 2.87 -8.75 -7.89
CA PHE A 45 3.91 -7.71 -7.86
C PHE A 45 3.70 -6.63 -8.93
N GLU A 46 3.31 -7.02 -10.15
CA GLU A 46 2.93 -6.06 -11.20
C GLU A 46 1.78 -5.16 -10.76
N GLU A 47 0.79 -5.72 -10.06
CA GLU A 47 -0.34 -4.98 -9.51
C GLU A 47 0.09 -4.00 -8.40
N MET A 48 0.98 -4.41 -7.48
CA MET A 48 1.58 -3.49 -6.49
C MET A 48 2.34 -2.33 -7.13
N LYS A 49 3.14 -2.63 -8.16
CA LYS A 49 3.90 -1.62 -8.90
C LYS A 49 2.98 -0.62 -9.59
N ARG A 50 1.87 -1.09 -10.17
CA ARG A 50 0.83 -0.23 -10.77
C ARG A 50 0.19 0.71 -9.73
N LEU A 51 0.10 0.28 -8.48
CA LEU A 51 -0.45 1.07 -7.37
C LEU A 51 0.57 2.08 -6.80
N GLY A 52 1.78 2.18 -7.36
CA GLY A 52 2.82 3.09 -6.90
C GLY A 52 3.48 2.66 -5.59
N LEU A 53 3.32 1.38 -5.21
CA LEU A 53 3.90 0.85 -3.99
C LEU A 53 5.33 0.37 -4.27
N VAL A 54 6.29 0.91 -3.51
CA VAL A 54 7.69 0.49 -3.58
C VAL A 54 7.93 -0.46 -2.43
N PHE A 55 8.07 -1.75 -2.74
CA PHE A 55 8.52 -2.76 -1.79
C PHE A 55 9.96 -3.15 -2.15
N PRO A 56 10.83 -3.44 -1.17
CA PRO A 56 12.11 -4.08 -1.46
C PRO A 56 11.83 -5.42 -2.16
N ASP A 57 12.53 -5.67 -3.27
CA ASP A 57 12.56 -6.95 -3.98
C ASP A 57 13.03 -8.08 -3.05
#